data_AF-A8FGE9-F1
#
_entry.id   AF-A8FGE9-F1
#
_cell.length_a   1.000
_cell.length_b   1.000
_cell.length_c   1.000
_cell.angle_alpha   90.00
_cell.angle_beta   90.00
_cell.angle_gamma   90.00
#
_symmetry.space_group_name_H-M   'P 1'
#
loop_
_entity.id
_entity.type
_entity.pdbx_description
1 polymer ?
#
loop_
_entity_poly.entity_id
_entity_poly.type
_entity_poly.pdbx_seq_one_letter_code
_entity_poly.pdbx_strand_id
1 'polypeptide(L)'
;MKRKKKAAAWLFSFIAAFCLSACHGKTNGIDVLIFSDMSKGMKDQLVEKAFQTEQETYSVHIFPAIPEKLLVEITSKEGDIMLVPEEMFRTYDDPESFQLLEEMGIDDQAAGPYTTEDQKTGKTVDYAVQVNKGTKKLNGYTFRLHRDMVAFIPVYADKSKEALSLMKQLRENR
;
A
#
# COMPACT_ATOMS: atom_id res chain seq x y z
N MET A 1 48.41 5.55 -28.51
CA MET A 1 47.07 6.18 -28.32
C MET A 1 45.87 5.29 -28.69
N LYS A 2 45.94 4.35 -29.65
CA LYS A 2 44.78 3.51 -30.07
C LYS A 2 44.25 2.52 -29.01
N ARG A 3 45.11 1.99 -28.12
CA ARG A 3 44.69 1.04 -27.04
C ARG A 3 43.87 1.71 -25.93
N LYS A 4 44.21 2.95 -25.53
CA LYS A 4 43.48 3.71 -24.49
C LYS A 4 42.04 4.04 -24.92
N LYS A 5 41.81 4.32 -26.20
CA LYS A 5 40.46 4.58 -26.76
C LYS A 5 39.57 3.33 -26.74
N LYS A 6 40.15 2.14 -26.99
CA LYS A 6 39.41 0.86 -26.93
C LYS A 6 39.02 0.49 -25.49
N ALA A 7 39.90 0.73 -24.52
CA ALA A 7 39.62 0.51 -23.12
C ALA A 7 38.53 1.46 -22.58
N ALA A 8 38.56 2.73 -22.97
CA ALA A 8 37.51 3.69 -22.62
C ALA A 8 36.14 3.30 -23.21
N ALA A 9 36.11 2.87 -24.48
CA ALA A 9 34.87 2.41 -25.12
C ALA A 9 34.29 1.15 -24.43
N TRP A 10 35.14 0.23 -23.98
CA TRP A 10 34.72 -0.93 -23.20
C TRP A 10 34.16 -0.54 -21.84
N LEU A 11 34.78 0.43 -21.15
CA LEU A 11 34.30 0.94 -19.86
C LEU A 11 32.93 1.61 -20.00
N PHE A 12 32.73 2.44 -21.03
CA PHE A 12 31.44 3.07 -21.31
C PHE A 12 30.37 2.05 -21.68
N SER A 13 30.72 1.00 -22.43
CA SER A 13 29.80 -0.10 -22.73
C SER A 13 29.37 -0.88 -21.48
N PHE A 14 30.28 -1.04 -20.51
CA PHE A 14 29.99 -1.72 -19.25
C PHE A 14 29.08 -0.88 -18.35
N ILE A 15 29.34 0.43 -18.26
CA ILE A 15 28.50 1.37 -17.51
C ILE A 15 27.10 1.47 -18.14
N ALA A 16 26.99 1.54 -19.47
CA ALA A 16 25.70 1.56 -20.15
C ALA A 16 24.90 0.26 -19.93
N ALA A 17 25.57 -0.91 -19.93
CA ALA A 17 24.93 -2.19 -19.62
C ALA A 17 24.44 -2.27 -18.15
N PHE A 18 25.18 -1.65 -17.22
CA PHE A 18 24.76 -1.53 -15.81
C PHE A 18 23.58 -0.57 -15.63
N CYS A 19 23.57 0.56 -16.35
CA CYS A 19 22.44 1.50 -16.32
C CYS A 19 21.15 0.91 -16.91
N LEU A 20 21.26 0.01 -17.89
CA LEU A 20 20.10 -0.66 -18.48
C LEU A 20 19.53 -1.80 -17.61
N SER A 21 20.34 -2.38 -16.71
CA SER A 21 19.89 -3.40 -15.76
C SER A 21 19.42 -2.82 -14.42
N ALA A 22 19.78 -1.56 -14.12
CA ALA A 22 19.25 -0.80 -12.99
C ALA A 22 17.86 -0.19 -13.22
N CYS A 23 17.32 -0.30 -14.45
CA CYS A 23 15.89 -0.13 -14.70
C CYS A 23 15.19 -1.41 -14.23
N HIS A 24 15.21 -1.66 -12.91
CA HIS A 24 14.36 -2.66 -12.29
C HIS A 24 12.95 -2.15 -12.49
N GLY A 25 12.27 -2.70 -13.50
CA GLY A 25 10.96 -2.23 -13.93
C GLY A 25 10.04 -2.17 -12.73
N LYS A 26 9.53 -0.98 -12.41
CA LYS A 26 8.28 -0.86 -11.65
C LYS A 26 7.31 -1.79 -12.33
N THR A 27 7.03 -2.93 -11.71
CA THR A 27 5.90 -3.77 -12.09
C THR A 27 4.69 -2.86 -12.06
N ASN A 28 3.87 -2.86 -13.11
CA ASN A 28 2.70 -1.96 -13.25
C ASN A 28 1.57 -2.26 -12.24
N GLY A 29 1.89 -2.77 -11.06
CA GLY A 29 0.96 -3.11 -10.00
C GLY A 29 1.31 -2.37 -8.72
N ILE A 30 0.32 -2.27 -7.82
CA ILE A 30 0.51 -1.62 -6.51
C ILE A 30 1.03 -2.64 -5.50
N ASP A 31 1.91 -2.18 -4.62
CA ASP A 31 2.47 -2.97 -3.54
C ASP A 31 1.62 -2.83 -2.26
N VAL A 32 1.05 -3.93 -1.78
CA VAL A 32 0.14 -3.97 -0.64
C VAL A 32 0.77 -4.78 0.48
N LEU A 33 1.07 -4.11 1.59
CA LEU A 33 1.63 -4.73 2.77
C LEU A 33 0.54 -4.97 3.81
N ILE A 34 0.32 -6.23 4.18
CA ILE A 34 -0.69 -6.63 5.16
C ILE A 34 0.00 -7.16 6.41
N PHE A 35 -0.29 -6.57 7.57
CA PHE A 35 0.25 -6.98 8.85
C PHE A 35 -0.80 -7.80 9.60
N SER A 36 -0.61 -9.11 9.63
CA SER A 36 -1.63 -10.03 10.17
C SER A 36 -1.04 -11.35 10.65
N ASP A 37 -1.60 -11.83 11.77
CA ASP A 37 -1.31 -13.16 12.33
C ASP A 37 -2.09 -14.29 11.64
N MET A 38 -2.59 -14.05 10.41
CA MET A 38 -3.35 -15.04 9.67
C MET A 38 -2.51 -16.29 9.33
N SER A 39 -3.16 -17.45 9.31
CA SER A 39 -2.51 -18.72 8.97
C SER A 39 -2.07 -18.71 7.50
N LYS A 40 -1.02 -19.49 7.18
CA LYS A 40 -0.49 -19.59 5.80
C LYS A 40 -1.58 -19.94 4.77
N GLY A 41 -2.46 -20.89 5.09
CA GLY A 41 -3.55 -21.26 4.17
C GLY A 41 -4.55 -20.13 3.91
N MET A 42 -4.79 -19.26 4.89
CA MET A 42 -5.65 -18.08 4.73
C MET A 42 -4.93 -16.97 3.95
N LYS A 43 -3.61 -16.82 4.12
CA LYS A 43 -2.77 -15.92 3.31
C LYS A 43 -2.89 -16.25 1.83
N ASP A 44 -2.63 -17.51 1.48
CA ASP A 44 -2.61 -17.96 0.09
C ASP A 44 -3.98 -17.76 -0.57
N GLN A 45 -5.07 -18.08 0.15
CA GLN A 45 -6.44 -17.86 -0.33
C GLN A 45 -6.81 -16.40 -0.51
N LEU A 46 -6.39 -15.52 0.41
CA LEU A 46 -6.67 -14.09 0.30
C LEU A 46 -5.96 -13.50 -0.94
N VAL A 47 -4.69 -13.83 -1.13
CA VAL A 47 -3.91 -13.35 -2.28
C VAL A 47 -4.52 -13.86 -3.59
N GLU A 48 -4.75 -15.17 -3.70
CA GLU A 48 -5.29 -15.79 -4.92
C GLU A 48 -6.72 -15.32 -5.26
N LYS A 49 -7.59 -15.14 -4.25
CA LYS A 49 -9.02 -14.92 -4.50
C LYS A 49 -9.47 -13.48 -4.40
N ALA A 50 -8.77 -12.65 -3.61
CA ALA A 50 -9.15 -11.26 -3.39
C ALA A 50 -8.24 -10.27 -4.11
N PHE A 51 -6.99 -10.64 -4.40
CA PHE A 51 -6.00 -9.73 -4.99
C PHE A 51 -5.47 -10.16 -6.37
N GLN A 52 -5.71 -11.39 -6.83
CA GLN A 52 -5.48 -11.77 -8.23
C GLN A 52 -6.76 -11.59 -9.04
N THR A 53 -7.03 -10.37 -9.47
CA THR A 53 -8.13 -10.07 -10.40
C THR A 53 -7.58 -9.81 -11.80
N GLU A 54 -8.37 -10.04 -12.85
CA GLU A 54 -7.95 -9.78 -14.24
C GLU A 54 -7.74 -8.28 -14.55
N GLN A 55 -8.22 -7.38 -13.69
CA GLN A 55 -8.29 -5.95 -13.95
C GLN A 55 -7.20 -5.13 -13.25
N GLU A 56 -6.68 -5.60 -12.12
CA GLU A 56 -5.74 -4.84 -11.28
C GLU A 56 -4.59 -5.76 -10.85
N THR A 57 -3.34 -5.28 -10.99
CA THR A 57 -2.15 -6.04 -10.58
C THR A 57 -1.76 -5.63 -9.16
N TYR A 58 -1.85 -6.57 -8.22
CA TYR A 58 -1.46 -6.35 -6.83
C TYR A 58 -0.25 -7.24 -6.49
N SER A 59 0.81 -6.64 -5.95
CA SER A 59 1.86 -7.38 -5.24
C SER A 59 1.50 -7.37 -3.76
N VAL A 60 1.16 -8.52 -3.19
CA VAL A 60 0.69 -8.59 -1.79
C VAL A 60 1.71 -9.28 -0.91
N HIS A 61 2.18 -8.58 0.11
CA HIS A 61 3.14 -9.09 1.08
C HIS A 61 2.50 -9.13 2.47
N ILE A 62 2.47 -10.31 3.09
CA ILE A 62 1.80 -10.49 4.39
C ILE A 62 2.81 -10.77 5.50
N PHE A 63 3.03 -9.77 6.35
CA PHE A 63 3.94 -9.82 7.48
C PHE A 63 3.24 -10.16 8.80
N PRO A 64 3.98 -10.68 9.81
CA PRO A 64 3.50 -10.74 11.19
C PRO A 64 3.09 -9.35 11.69
N ALA A 65 2.06 -9.28 12.53
CA ALA A 65 1.59 -8.03 13.10
C ALA A 65 2.46 -7.56 14.27
N ILE A 66 3.70 -7.14 13.97
CA ILE A 66 4.64 -6.57 14.94
C ILE A 66 5.01 -5.11 14.59
N PRO A 67 4.98 -4.15 15.54
CA PRO A 67 5.25 -2.73 15.28
C PRO A 67 6.63 -2.47 14.66
N GLU A 68 7.65 -3.23 15.07
CA GLU A 68 9.02 -3.06 14.56
C GLU A 68 9.12 -3.35 13.07
N LYS A 69 8.38 -4.35 12.58
CA LYS A 69 8.34 -4.65 11.14
C LYS A 69 7.66 -3.52 10.38
N LEU A 70 6.58 -2.96 10.90
CA LEU A 70 5.89 -1.82 10.27
C LEU A 70 6.85 -0.62 10.14
N LEU A 71 7.58 -0.30 11.20
CA LEU A 71 8.57 0.77 11.18
C LEU A 71 9.67 0.52 10.13
N VAL A 72 10.15 -0.72 10.00
CA VAL A 72 11.15 -1.08 8.98
C VAL A 72 10.62 -0.85 7.57
N GLU A 73 9.38 -1.24 7.27
CA GLU A 73 8.83 -1.05 5.92
C GLU A 73 8.60 0.44 5.60
N ILE A 74 8.04 1.21 6.55
CA ILE A 74 7.84 2.66 6.40
C ILE A 74 9.17 3.38 6.17
N THR A 75 10.20 3.07 6.96
CA THR A 75 11.51 3.72 6.85
C THR A 75 12.26 3.31 5.58
N SER A 76 12.04 2.09 5.10
CA SER A 76 12.54 1.60 3.80
C SER A 76 11.80 2.20 2.61
N LYS A 77 10.66 2.88 2.85
CA LYS A 77 9.75 3.39 1.82
C LYS A 77 9.19 2.29 0.90
N GLU A 78 8.91 1.14 1.48
CA GLU A 78 8.32 0.00 0.78
C GLU A 78 6.79 -0.01 0.98
N GLY A 79 6.05 -0.55 0.01
CA GLY A 79 4.59 -0.58 0.05
C GLY A 79 3.91 0.72 -0.35
N ASP A 80 2.92 0.60 -1.24
CA ASP A 80 2.03 1.69 -1.63
C ASP A 80 0.83 1.79 -0.68
N ILE A 81 0.32 0.66 -0.21
CA ILE A 81 -0.77 0.57 0.77
C ILE A 81 -0.33 -0.32 1.92
N MET A 82 -0.63 0.12 3.14
CA MET A 82 -0.45 -0.68 4.35
C MET A 82 -1.80 -1.00 4.98
N LEU A 83 -2.04 -2.27 5.31
CA LEU A 83 -3.16 -2.74 6.12
C LEU A 83 -2.62 -3.29 7.44
N VAL A 84 -2.90 -2.61 8.54
CA VAL A 84 -2.36 -2.95 9.86
C VAL A 84 -3.49 -3.12 10.88
N PRO A 85 -3.28 -3.84 11.99
CA PRO A 85 -4.24 -3.84 13.08
C PRO A 85 -4.44 -2.43 13.63
N GLU A 86 -5.67 -2.09 13.98
CA GLU A 86 -5.99 -0.74 14.47
C GLU A 86 -5.16 -0.34 15.69
N GLU A 87 -4.92 -1.28 16.61
CA GLU A 87 -4.08 -1.04 17.79
C GLU A 87 -2.64 -0.65 17.43
N MET A 88 -2.12 -1.14 16.31
CA MET A 88 -0.79 -0.80 15.82
C MET A 88 -0.81 0.55 15.13
N PHE A 89 -1.82 0.81 14.29
CA PHE A 89 -1.99 2.08 13.60
C PHE A 89 -2.00 3.27 14.57
N ARG A 90 -2.73 3.16 15.68
CA ARG A 90 -2.84 4.22 16.70
C ARG A 90 -1.50 4.70 17.28
N THR A 91 -0.45 3.87 17.21
CA THR A 91 0.90 4.25 17.67
C THR A 91 1.60 5.19 16.68
N TYR A 92 1.20 5.17 15.42
CA TYR A 92 1.75 5.93 14.30
C TYR A 92 0.72 6.88 13.67
N ASP A 93 -0.39 7.14 14.37
CA ASP A 93 -1.52 7.93 13.88
C ASP A 93 -1.14 9.42 13.83
N ASP A 94 -0.53 9.78 12.70
CA ASP A 94 -0.14 11.13 12.35
C ASP A 94 -0.65 11.44 10.93
N PRO A 95 -1.71 12.26 10.78
CA PRO A 95 -2.28 12.59 9.47
C PRO A 95 -1.26 13.16 8.47
N GLU A 96 -0.20 13.83 8.93
CA GLU A 96 0.84 14.39 8.05
C GLU A 96 1.73 13.31 7.43
N SER A 97 1.75 12.11 8.01
CA SER A 97 2.51 10.95 7.54
C SER A 97 1.77 10.15 6.44
N PHE A 98 0.54 10.53 6.09
CA PHE A 98 -0.33 9.80 5.16
C PHE A 98 -0.87 10.67 4.02
N GLN A 99 -1.26 10.03 2.92
CA GLN A 99 -1.94 10.69 1.82
C GLN A 99 -3.43 10.92 2.16
N LEU A 100 -3.91 12.14 1.89
CA LEU A 100 -5.34 12.45 2.01
C LEU A 100 -6.14 11.78 0.89
N LEU A 101 -7.31 11.25 1.25
CA LEU A 101 -8.18 10.46 0.39
C LEU A 101 -9.36 11.28 -0.15
N GLU A 102 -9.07 12.51 -0.59
CA GLU A 102 -10.04 13.49 -1.11
C GLU A 102 -10.97 12.92 -2.18
N GLU A 103 -10.43 12.06 -3.06
CA GLU A 103 -11.12 11.45 -4.19
C GLU A 103 -12.12 10.35 -3.80
N MET A 104 -12.18 10.00 -2.51
CA MET A 104 -13.17 9.08 -1.98
C MET A 104 -14.48 9.79 -1.64
N GLY A 105 -14.45 11.11 -1.43
CA GLY A 105 -15.58 11.88 -0.92
C GLY A 105 -15.93 11.49 0.52
N ILE A 106 -16.40 12.47 1.29
CA ILE A 106 -17.09 12.22 2.54
C ILE A 106 -18.53 12.67 2.32
N ASP A 107 -19.45 11.72 2.18
CA ASP A 107 -20.84 12.01 2.53
C ASP A 107 -20.91 12.06 4.07
N ASP A 108 -21.66 12.99 4.65
CA ASP A 108 -21.69 13.26 6.11
C ASP A 108 -22.02 12.03 7.00
N GLN A 109 -22.49 10.92 6.40
CA GLN A 109 -22.76 9.65 7.09
C GLN A 109 -21.64 8.58 6.92
N ALA A 110 -20.58 8.88 6.18
CA ALA A 110 -19.56 7.92 5.75
C ALA A 110 -18.13 8.23 6.28
N ALA A 111 -17.92 9.37 6.95
CA ALA A 111 -16.62 9.78 7.49
C ALA A 111 -16.04 8.72 8.45
N GLY A 112 -14.79 8.30 8.20
CA GLY A 112 -14.01 7.40 9.05
C GLY A 112 -13.77 7.96 10.46
N PRO A 113 -13.22 7.17 11.41
CA PRO A 113 -12.68 7.76 12.63
C PRO A 113 -11.34 8.49 12.37
N TYR A 114 -10.76 8.33 11.18
CA TYR A 114 -9.45 8.84 10.77
C TYR A 114 -9.59 9.92 9.71
N THR A 115 -10.01 11.09 10.18
CA THR A 115 -10.24 12.29 9.35
C THR A 115 -9.40 13.47 9.82
N THR A 116 -9.02 14.32 8.88
CA THR A 116 -8.40 15.62 9.15
C THR A 116 -9.04 16.71 8.30
N GLU A 117 -8.78 17.97 8.63
CA GLU A 117 -9.17 19.09 7.77
C GLU A 117 -8.09 19.31 6.70
N ASP A 118 -8.47 19.23 5.42
CA ASP A 118 -7.59 19.62 4.33
C ASP A 118 -7.41 21.14 4.33
N GLN A 119 -6.20 21.60 4.67
CA GLN A 119 -5.85 23.02 4.74
C GLN A 119 -6.05 23.77 3.41
N LYS A 120 -6.06 23.09 2.26
CA LYS A 120 -6.27 23.71 0.95
C LYS A 120 -7.74 23.99 0.67
N THR A 121 -8.62 23.08 1.08
CA THR A 121 -10.05 23.13 0.74
C THR A 121 -10.97 23.46 1.92
N GLY A 122 -10.46 23.38 3.16
CA GLY A 122 -11.22 23.51 4.41
C GLY A 122 -12.21 22.38 4.65
N LYS A 123 -12.08 21.25 3.94
CA LYS A 123 -12.99 20.11 4.05
C LYS A 123 -12.42 19.03 4.95
N THR A 124 -13.29 18.37 5.70
CA THR A 124 -12.93 17.11 6.37
C THR A 124 -12.71 16.03 5.32
N VAL A 125 -11.57 15.34 5.43
CA VAL A 125 -11.14 14.27 4.50
C VAL A 125 -10.54 13.11 5.29
N ASP A 126 -10.73 11.89 4.83
CA ASP A 126 -10.10 10.73 5.45
C ASP A 126 -8.61 10.67 5.05
N TYR A 127 -7.75 10.28 5.99
CA TYR A 127 -6.35 9.94 5.71
C TYR A 127 -6.09 8.44 5.88
N ALA A 128 -7.05 7.71 6.46
CA ALA A 128 -7.01 6.26 6.58
C ALA A 128 -8.43 5.66 6.55
N VAL A 129 -8.52 4.36 6.23
CA VAL A 129 -9.78 3.62 6.15
C VAL A 129 -9.79 2.52 7.21
N GLN A 130 -10.70 2.63 8.17
CA GLN A 130 -10.97 1.57 9.13
C GLN A 130 -11.83 0.47 8.49
N VAL A 131 -11.39 -0.78 8.63
CA VAL A 131 -12.11 -1.99 8.25
C VAL A 131 -12.40 -2.78 9.52
N ASN A 132 -13.66 -2.79 9.98
CA ASN A 132 -13.99 -3.43 11.25
C ASN A 132 -13.79 -4.95 11.19
N LYS A 133 -13.75 -5.63 12.33
CA LYS A 133 -13.79 -7.09 12.41
C LYS A 133 -15.13 -7.63 11.91
N GLY A 134 -15.15 -8.91 11.55
CA GLY A 134 -16.33 -9.59 11.05
C GLY A 134 -16.18 -10.08 9.61
N THR A 135 -17.30 -10.40 8.97
CA THR A 135 -17.32 -10.91 7.60
C THR A 135 -17.17 -9.76 6.61
N LYS A 136 -16.10 -9.80 5.80
CA LYS A 136 -15.76 -8.80 4.79
C LYS A 136 -15.72 -9.43 3.41
N LYS A 137 -15.85 -8.58 2.40
CA LYS A 137 -15.88 -8.97 0.98
C LYS A 137 -14.97 -8.06 0.17
N LEU A 138 -13.92 -8.62 -0.42
CA LEU A 138 -13.02 -7.89 -1.31
C LEU A 138 -13.00 -8.61 -2.66
N ASN A 139 -13.21 -7.88 -3.77
CA ASN A 139 -13.25 -8.44 -5.11
C ASN A 139 -14.09 -9.72 -5.26
N GLY A 140 -15.25 -9.78 -4.60
CA GLY A 140 -16.14 -10.95 -4.63
C GLY A 140 -15.79 -12.06 -3.63
N TYR A 141 -14.57 -12.10 -3.10
CA TYR A 141 -14.14 -13.07 -2.10
C TYR A 141 -14.57 -12.65 -0.69
N THR A 142 -15.19 -13.59 0.04
CA THR A 142 -15.63 -13.37 1.42
C THR A 142 -14.61 -13.96 2.40
N PHE A 143 -14.20 -13.16 3.38
CA PHE A 143 -13.26 -13.56 4.43
C PHE A 143 -13.71 -13.00 5.78
N ARG A 144 -13.12 -13.51 6.88
CA ARG A 144 -13.42 -13.05 8.23
C ARG A 144 -12.21 -12.36 8.84
N LEU A 145 -12.38 -11.11 9.23
CA LEU A 145 -11.43 -10.39 10.08
C LEU A 145 -11.72 -10.67 11.55
N HIS A 146 -10.68 -10.99 12.30
CA HIS A 146 -10.78 -11.27 13.73
C HIS A 146 -10.57 -10.03 14.61
N ARG A 147 -10.03 -8.96 14.04
CA ARG A 147 -9.80 -7.66 14.67
C ARG A 147 -10.00 -6.54 13.67
N ASP A 148 -10.16 -5.33 14.17
CA ASP A 148 -10.29 -4.13 13.35
C ASP A 148 -8.92 -3.84 12.70
N MET A 149 -8.96 -3.45 11.43
CA MET A 149 -7.78 -3.15 10.62
C MET A 149 -7.88 -1.71 10.12
N VAL A 150 -6.75 -1.09 9.82
CA VAL A 150 -6.67 0.23 9.21
C VAL A 150 -5.81 0.13 7.96
N ALA A 151 -6.37 0.61 6.86
CA ALA A 151 -5.68 0.78 5.60
C ALA A 151 -5.26 2.24 5.43
N PHE A 152 -4.04 2.49 4.97
CA PHE A 152 -3.55 3.84 4.67
C PHE A 152 -2.52 3.81 3.53
N ILE A 153 -2.36 4.97 2.89
CA ILE A 153 -1.32 5.22 1.87
C ILE A 153 -0.27 6.12 2.53
N PRO A 154 0.98 5.66 2.72
CA PRO A 154 2.05 6.48 3.28
C PRO A 154 2.33 7.73 2.43
N VAL A 155 2.76 8.83 3.04
CA VAL A 155 3.05 10.10 2.33
C VAL A 155 4.10 9.95 1.21
N TYR A 156 5.01 8.99 1.33
CA TYR A 156 6.03 8.74 0.30
C TYR A 156 5.52 7.95 -0.92
N ALA A 157 4.37 7.26 -0.78
CA ALA A 157 3.85 6.39 -1.81
C ALA A 157 3.09 7.17 -2.89
N ASP A 158 3.12 6.64 -4.11
CA ASP A 158 2.34 7.20 -5.21
C ASP A 158 0.85 6.90 -4.96
N LYS A 159 0.02 7.93 -4.85
CA LYS A 159 -1.45 7.79 -4.78
C LYS A 159 -2.02 7.43 -6.16
N SER A 160 -1.84 6.19 -6.58
CA SER A 160 -2.30 5.67 -7.86
C SER A 160 -3.82 5.46 -7.91
N LYS A 161 -4.37 5.26 -9.12
CA LYS A 161 -5.81 5.00 -9.29
C LYS A 161 -6.20 3.65 -8.70
N GLU A 162 -5.33 2.67 -8.84
CA GLU A 162 -5.44 1.31 -8.32
C GLU A 162 -5.43 1.33 -6.79
N ALA A 163 -4.54 2.13 -6.18
CA ALA A 163 -4.51 2.31 -4.73
C ALA A 163 -5.81 2.92 -4.21
N LEU A 164 -6.30 3.98 -4.86
CA LEU A 164 -7.58 4.60 -4.51
C LEU A 164 -8.77 3.66 -4.73
N SER A 165 -8.75 2.83 -5.78
CA SER A 165 -9.75 1.79 -6.05
C SER A 165 -9.83 0.80 -4.88
N LEU A 166 -8.69 0.27 -4.45
CA LEU A 166 -8.61 -0.63 -3.30
C LEU A 166 -9.11 0.03 -2.02
N MET A 167 -8.69 1.28 -1.74
CA MET A 167 -9.15 2.01 -0.56
C MET A 167 -10.68 2.20 -0.55
N LYS A 168 -11.31 2.42 -1.72
CA LYS A 168 -12.78 2.51 -1.86
C LYS A 168 -13.45 1.20 -1.52
N GLN A 169 -12.96 0.09 -2.07
CA GLN A 169 -13.50 -1.23 -1.75
C GLN A 169 -13.34 -1.57 -0.25
N LEU A 170 -12.23 -1.20 0.36
CA LEU A 170 -12.02 -1.40 1.80
C LEU A 170 -12.96 -0.54 2.65
N ARG A 171 -13.29 0.68 2.21
CA ARG A 171 -14.25 1.55 2.91
C ARG A 171 -15.67 1.00 2.88
N GLU A 172 -16.08 0.39 1.78
CA GLU A 172 -17.38 -0.32 1.68
C GLU A 172 -17.47 -1.49 2.67
N ASN A 173 -16.33 -1.96 3.17
CA ASN A 173 -16.20 -3.01 4.16
C ASN A 173 -16.10 -2.50 5.61
N ARG A 174 -16.47 -1.25 5.90
CA ARG A 174 -16.52 -0.76 7.29
C ARG A 174 -17.53 -1.56 8.11
#